data_AF-A0A101CWB4-F1
#
_entry.id   AF-A0A101CWB4-F1
#
_cell.length_a   1.000
_cell.length_b   1.000
_cell.length_c   1.000
_cell.angle_alpha   90.00
_cell.angle_beta   90.00
_cell.angle_gamma   90.00
#
_symmetry.space_group_name_H-M   'P 1'
#
loop_
_entity.id
_entity.type
_entity.pdbx_description
1 polymer ?
#
loop_
_entity_poly.entity_id
_entity_poly.type
_entity_poly.pdbx_seq_one_letter_code
_entity_poly.pdbx_strand_id
1 'polypeptide(L)'
;MRIGIIGTGFITLDFAHRAAESGHEVLISNPRGTNTLKEIAQKMGKNVKLVSTHEAAEAEIIILFIPREDLEVSIVSLPDMTGKTVLHTNNPIFNLKSFLSTVSGQSSCDIVTSLLPDAHIVKIFNTIQPPVIAENKKNQERPKIFYAGDNRRAKNNVKVFLETLNFSGVDLASYVN
;
A
#
# COMPACT_ATOMS: atom_id res chain seq x y z
N MET A 1 -2.98 15.04 -3.58
CA MET A 1 -3.42 13.96 -4.49
C MET A 1 -4.33 13.01 -3.74
N ARG A 2 -5.11 12.19 -4.45
CA ARG A 2 -5.92 11.12 -3.84
C ARG A 2 -5.08 9.87 -3.67
N ILE A 3 -5.25 9.22 -2.53
CA ILE A 3 -4.60 7.97 -2.17
C ILE A 3 -5.69 6.93 -1.96
N GLY A 4 -5.72 5.92 -2.82
CA GLY A 4 -6.64 4.80 -2.72
C GLY A 4 -6.03 3.73 -1.83
N ILE A 5 -6.78 3.22 -0.86
CA ILE A 5 -6.37 2.08 -0.05
C ILE A 5 -7.36 0.97 -0.31
N ILE A 6 -6.88 -0.16 -0.82
CA ILE A 6 -7.69 -1.34 -1.11
C ILE A 6 -7.20 -2.48 -0.23
N GLY A 7 -7.99 -2.74 0.81
CA GLY A 7 -7.68 -3.67 1.86
C GLY A 7 -6.81 -3.04 2.96
N THR A 8 -7.09 -3.43 4.20
CA THR A 8 -6.54 -2.76 5.39
C THR A 8 -5.68 -3.70 6.23
N GLY A 9 -4.49 -3.21 6.58
CA GLY A 9 -3.59 -3.79 7.57
C GLY A 9 -2.88 -2.68 8.32
N PHE A 10 -2.03 -3.03 9.30
CA PHE A 10 -1.33 -2.04 10.12
C PHE A 10 -0.58 -1.00 9.31
N ILE A 11 0.19 -1.42 8.30
CA ILE A 11 0.96 -0.50 7.46
C ILE A 11 0.06 0.40 6.61
N THR A 12 -1.02 -0.12 6.03
CA THR A 12 -1.87 0.70 5.16
C THR A 12 -2.63 1.74 5.96
N LEU A 13 -3.00 1.43 7.21
CA LEU A 13 -3.60 2.41 8.13
C LEU A 13 -2.60 3.47 8.61
N ASP A 14 -1.32 3.13 8.81
CA ASP A 14 -0.29 4.14 9.08
C ASP A 14 -0.05 5.05 7.86
N PHE A 15 -0.01 4.48 6.65
CA PHE A 15 0.04 5.28 5.43
C PHE A 15 -1.20 6.17 5.28
N ALA A 16 -2.39 5.66 5.60
CA ALA A 16 -3.63 6.43 5.58
C ALA A 16 -3.55 7.65 6.52
N HIS A 17 -3.11 7.42 7.76
CA HIS A 17 -2.97 8.46 8.77
C HIS A 17 -1.98 9.53 8.32
N ARG A 18 -0.76 9.13 7.96
CA ARG A 18 0.30 10.06 7.51
C ARG A 18 -0.10 10.82 6.26
N ALA A 19 -0.81 10.18 5.33
CA ALA A 19 -1.28 10.81 4.10
C ALA A 19 -2.32 11.89 4.43
N ALA A 20 -3.27 11.58 5.31
CA ALA A 20 -4.27 12.54 5.77
C ALA A 20 -3.64 13.74 6.50
N GLU A 21 -2.67 13.50 7.39
CA GLU A 21 -1.90 14.55 8.08
C GLU A 21 -1.11 15.44 7.12
N SER A 22 -0.65 14.86 6.01
CA SER A 22 0.12 15.56 4.98
C SER A 22 -0.78 16.25 3.93
N GLY A 23 -2.09 16.29 4.15
CA GLY A 23 -3.05 17.00 3.32
C GLY A 23 -3.54 16.25 2.08
N HIS A 24 -3.26 14.94 1.97
CA HIS A 24 -3.82 14.11 0.91
C HIS A 24 -5.27 13.73 1.19
N GLU A 25 -6.06 13.54 0.13
CA GLU A 25 -7.38 12.91 0.25
C GLU A 25 -7.19 11.39 0.26
N VAL A 26 -7.70 10.69 1.28
CA VAL A 26 -7.51 9.25 1.46
C VAL A 26 -8.84 8.54 1.31
N LEU A 27 -8.89 7.60 0.37
CA LEU A 27 -10.07 6.83 0.01
C LEU A 27 -9.84 5.38 0.45
N ILE A 28 -10.42 4.99 1.58
CA ILE A 28 -10.22 3.66 2.17
C ILE A 28 -11.37 2.74 1.76
N SER A 29 -11.00 1.62 1.16
CA SER A 29 -11.88 0.50 0.92
C SER A 29 -11.29 -0.79 1.49
N ASN A 30 -12.15 -1.75 1.79
CA ASN A 30 -11.76 -3.08 2.20
C ASN A 30 -12.75 -4.07 1.55
N PRO A 31 -12.30 -5.04 0.74
CA PRO A 31 -13.17 -6.04 0.12
C PRO A 31 -14.04 -6.81 1.12
N ARG A 32 -13.59 -6.94 2.37
CA ARG A 32 -14.33 -7.59 3.47
C ARG A 32 -15.30 -6.64 4.21
N GLY A 33 -15.48 -5.41 3.71
CA GLY A 33 -16.32 -4.37 4.29
C GLY A 33 -15.56 -3.40 5.20
N THR A 34 -16.12 -2.21 5.38
CA THR A 34 -15.48 -1.07 6.09
C THR A 34 -16.13 -0.75 7.44
N ASN A 35 -17.08 -1.57 7.91
CA ASN A 35 -17.82 -1.29 9.15
C ASN A 35 -16.91 -1.13 10.37
N THR A 36 -15.86 -1.94 10.47
CA THR A 36 -14.86 -1.88 11.56
C THR A 36 -13.92 -0.68 11.45
N LEU A 37 -13.93 0.04 10.32
CA LEU A 37 -13.03 1.16 10.04
C LEU A 37 -13.67 2.53 10.30
N LYS A 38 -14.96 2.59 10.67
CA LYS A 38 -15.68 3.86 10.86
C LYS A 38 -15.03 4.75 11.92
N GLU A 39 -14.76 4.20 13.10
CA GLU A 39 -14.17 4.95 14.21
C GLU A 39 -12.74 5.41 13.91
N ILE A 40 -11.93 4.55 13.28
CA ILE A 40 -10.54 4.90 12.98
C ILE A 40 -10.47 5.96 11.87
N ALA A 41 -11.31 5.86 10.83
CA ALA A 41 -11.40 6.88 9.78
C ALA A 41 -11.85 8.23 10.33
N GLN A 42 -12.82 8.26 11.25
CA GLN A 42 -13.25 9.48 11.93
C GLN A 42 -12.11 10.12 12.74
N LYS A 43 -11.31 9.32 13.45
CA LYS A 43 -10.14 9.80 14.21
C LYS A 43 -9.03 10.36 13.31
N MET A 44 -8.85 9.83 12.09
CA MET A 44 -7.89 10.35 11.11
C MET A 44 -8.33 11.69 10.48
N GLY A 45 -9.59 12.10 10.67
CA GLY A 45 -10.10 13.41 10.29
C GLY A 45 -10.73 13.46 8.89
N LYS A 46 -11.18 14.66 8.51
CA LYS A 46 -12.05 14.91 7.35
C LYS A 46 -11.48 14.54 5.98
N ASN A 47 -10.17 14.35 5.90
CA ASN A 47 -9.49 13.99 4.65
C ASN A 47 -9.59 12.48 4.34
N VAL A 48 -10.10 11.68 5.28
CA VAL A 48 -10.28 10.23 5.12
C VAL A 48 -11.75 9.90 4.86
N LYS A 49 -12.00 9.16 3.79
CA LYS A 49 -13.33 8.67 3.41
C LYS A 49 -13.33 7.16 3.30
N LEU A 50 -14.40 6.54 3.79
CA LEU A 50 -14.68 5.12 3.51
C LEU A 50 -15.48 5.05 2.23
N VAL A 51 -14.98 4.30 1.23
CA VAL A 51 -15.52 4.29 -0.14
C VAL A 51 -15.62 2.87 -0.71
N SER A 52 -16.23 2.77 -1.89
CA SER A 52 -16.22 1.53 -2.67
C SER A 52 -14.81 1.19 -3.18
N THR A 53 -14.56 -0.09 -3.49
CA THR A 53 -13.27 -0.52 -4.07
C THR A 53 -13.01 0.20 -5.41
N HIS A 54 -14.06 0.41 -6.21
CA HIS A 54 -13.96 1.09 -7.50
C HIS A 54 -13.51 2.54 -7.34
N GLU A 55 -14.13 3.28 -6.41
CA GLU A 55 -13.77 4.67 -6.12
C GLU A 55 -12.35 4.80 -5.56
N ALA A 56 -11.92 3.87 -4.69
CA ALA A 56 -10.53 3.85 -4.22
C ALA A 56 -9.52 3.59 -5.36
N ALA A 57 -9.88 2.76 -6.34
CA ALA A 57 -9.02 2.43 -7.47
C ALA A 57 -8.83 3.58 -8.48
N GLU A 58 -9.69 4.60 -8.44
CA GLU A 58 -9.56 5.79 -9.29
C GLU A 58 -8.42 6.73 -8.86
N ALA A 59 -7.88 6.56 -7.66
CA ALA A 59 -6.81 7.39 -7.10
C ALA A 59 -5.52 7.40 -7.95
N GLU A 60 -4.66 8.40 -7.74
CA GLU A 60 -3.37 8.53 -8.41
C GLU A 60 -2.35 7.48 -7.92
N ILE A 61 -2.39 7.19 -6.62
CA ILE A 61 -1.62 6.11 -5.97
C ILE A 61 -2.60 5.16 -5.29
N ILE A 62 -2.47 3.87 -5.59
CA ILE A 62 -3.23 2.81 -4.93
C ILE A 62 -2.31 2.02 -4.00
N ILE A 63 -2.67 1.90 -2.73
CA ILE A 63 -2.02 1.03 -1.75
C ILE A 63 -2.86 -0.24 -1.65
N LEU A 64 -2.26 -1.38 -2.01
CA LEU A 64 -2.93 -2.68 -2.09
C LEU A 64 -2.45 -3.60 -0.96
N PHE A 65 -3.40 -4.09 -0.16
CA PHE A 65 -3.17 -5.11 0.87
C PHE A 65 -4.32 -6.11 0.88
N ILE A 66 -4.15 -7.23 0.18
CA ILE A 66 -5.19 -8.26 0.05
C ILE A 66 -4.56 -9.61 0.33
N PRO A 67 -5.08 -10.44 1.26
CA PRO A 67 -4.56 -11.78 1.51
C PRO A 67 -4.39 -12.56 0.21
N ARG A 68 -3.32 -13.35 0.12
CA ARG A 68 -2.94 -14.06 -1.12
C ARG A 68 -4.11 -14.84 -1.71
N GLU A 69 -4.85 -15.54 -0.85
CA GLU A 69 -6.01 -16.36 -1.19
C GLU A 69 -7.19 -15.57 -1.80
N ASP A 70 -7.25 -14.27 -1.55
CA ASP A 70 -8.34 -13.40 -2.02
C ASP A 70 -7.93 -12.55 -3.24
N LEU A 71 -6.66 -12.64 -3.69
CA LEU A 71 -6.13 -11.77 -4.74
C LEU A 71 -6.87 -11.90 -6.07
N GLU A 72 -7.09 -13.12 -6.55
CA GLU A 72 -7.74 -13.36 -7.84
C GLU A 72 -9.15 -12.76 -7.87
N VAL A 73 -9.97 -13.09 -6.87
CA VAL A 73 -11.35 -12.59 -6.78
C VAL A 73 -11.39 -11.08 -6.62
N SER A 74 -10.49 -10.52 -5.80
CA SER A 74 -10.51 -9.08 -5.51
C SER A 74 -9.99 -8.24 -6.68
N ILE A 75 -8.93 -8.67 -7.36
CA ILE A 75 -8.30 -7.91 -8.44
C ILE A 75 -9.15 -7.91 -9.70
N VAL A 76 -9.81 -9.03 -10.04
CA VAL A 76 -10.69 -9.12 -11.22
C VAL A 76 -11.87 -8.14 -11.12
N SER A 77 -12.24 -7.73 -9.90
CA SER A 77 -13.31 -6.74 -9.67
C SER A 77 -12.87 -5.27 -9.79
N LEU A 78 -11.58 -5.01 -9.98
CA LEU A 78 -11.05 -3.66 -10.12
C LEU A 78 -11.43 -3.05 -11.49
N PRO A 79 -11.54 -1.71 -11.59
CA PRO A 79 -11.64 -1.03 -12.88
C PRO A 79 -10.38 -1.23 -13.72
N ASP A 80 -10.35 -0.61 -14.91
CA ASP A 80 -9.12 -0.47 -15.69
C ASP A 80 -8.01 0.18 -14.85
N MET A 81 -6.91 -0.56 -14.68
CA MET A 81 -5.73 -0.15 -13.92
C MET A 81 -4.56 0.27 -14.80
N THR A 82 -4.78 0.44 -16.11
CA THR A 82 -3.74 0.82 -17.07
C THR A 82 -2.99 2.08 -16.63
N GLY A 83 -1.66 1.97 -16.51
CA GLY A 83 -0.77 3.05 -16.11
C GLY A 83 -0.86 3.48 -14.63
N LYS A 84 -1.71 2.85 -13.83
CA LYS A 84 -1.84 3.16 -12.39
C LYS A 84 -0.60 2.72 -11.63
N THR A 85 -0.20 3.51 -10.62
CA THR A 85 0.86 3.13 -9.68
C THR A 85 0.25 2.39 -8.49
N VAL A 86 0.60 1.12 -8.32
CA VAL A 86 0.05 0.24 -7.27
C VAL A 86 1.15 -0.19 -6.31
N LEU A 87 1.06 0.26 -5.06
CA LEU A 87 1.96 -0.10 -3.97
C LEU A 87 1.47 -1.41 -3.36
N HIS A 88 2.12 -2.51 -3.69
CA HIS A 88 1.79 -3.82 -3.13
C HIS A 88 2.47 -4.00 -1.77
N THR A 89 1.67 -4.09 -0.70
CA THR A 89 2.16 -4.03 0.69
C THR A 89 2.07 -5.36 1.45
N ASN A 90 1.61 -6.44 0.82
CA ASN A 90 1.61 -7.76 1.46
C ASN A 90 3.05 -8.22 1.74
N ASN A 91 3.26 -8.81 2.93
CA ASN A 91 4.48 -9.52 3.27
C ASN A 91 4.19 -11.03 3.38
N PRO A 92 5.11 -11.90 2.92
CA PRO A 92 4.90 -13.35 2.93
C PRO A 92 4.84 -13.93 4.35
N ILE A 93 5.42 -13.25 5.35
CA ILE A 93 5.44 -13.69 6.76
C ILE A 93 4.23 -13.14 7.54
N PHE A 94 3.09 -12.93 6.88
CA PHE A 94 1.89 -12.49 7.59
C PHE A 94 1.33 -13.60 8.50
N ASN A 95 1.45 -14.87 8.09
CA ASN A 95 1.17 -16.05 8.90
C ASN A 95 1.93 -17.27 8.34
N LEU A 96 2.00 -18.37 9.10
CA LEU A 96 2.75 -19.57 8.71
C LEU A 96 2.26 -20.18 7.38
N LYS A 97 0.94 -20.11 7.12
CA LYS A 97 0.35 -20.60 5.86
C LYS A 97 0.80 -19.74 4.65
N SER A 98 0.81 -18.42 4.80
CA SER A 98 1.27 -17.46 3.79
C SER A 98 2.77 -17.64 3.50
N PHE A 99 3.56 -17.88 4.55
CA PHE A 99 4.99 -18.14 4.41
C PHE A 99 5.25 -19.44 3.65
N LEU A 100 4.62 -20.54 4.05
CA LEU A 100 4.77 -21.84 3.38
C LEU A 100 4.29 -21.81 1.92
N SER A 101 3.21 -21.07 1.61
CA SER A 101 2.73 -20.91 0.23
C SER A 101 3.66 -20.06 -0.65
N THR A 102 4.43 -19.14 -0.06
CA THR A 102 5.43 -18.35 -0.79
C THR A 102 6.70 -19.17 -1.08
N VAL A 103 7.08 -20.08 -0.18
CA VAL A 103 8.26 -20.95 -0.35
C VAL A 103 8.01 -22.04 -1.39
N SER A 104 6.75 -22.42 -1.60
CA SER A 104 6.35 -23.53 -2.49
C SER A 104 5.68 -23.09 -3.80
N GLY A 105 5.50 -21.79 -4.03
CA GLY A 105 4.78 -21.28 -5.20
C GLY A 105 5.12 -19.84 -5.58
N GLN A 106 4.48 -19.35 -6.65
CA GLN A 106 4.61 -17.97 -7.15
C GLN A 106 4.37 -16.96 -6.03
N SER A 107 5.12 -15.86 -5.89
CA SER A 107 4.91 -14.90 -4.79
C SER A 107 3.59 -14.12 -4.95
N SER A 108 3.07 -13.50 -3.87
CA SER A 108 1.88 -12.65 -4.00
C SER A 108 2.12 -11.43 -4.91
N CYS A 109 3.36 -10.96 -5.00
CA CYS A 109 3.72 -9.85 -5.88
C CYS A 109 3.67 -10.28 -7.36
N ASP A 110 4.15 -11.48 -7.65
CA ASP A 110 4.09 -12.02 -9.01
C ASP A 110 2.65 -12.24 -9.45
N ILE A 111 1.78 -12.75 -8.56
CA ILE A 111 0.34 -12.91 -8.84
C ILE A 111 -0.30 -11.55 -9.17
N VAL A 112 -0.07 -10.52 -8.35
CA VAL A 112 -0.60 -9.17 -8.61
C VAL A 112 -0.12 -8.64 -9.95
N THR A 113 1.16 -8.84 -10.27
CA THR A 113 1.75 -8.40 -11.55
C THR A 113 1.14 -9.13 -12.73
N SER A 114 0.89 -10.44 -12.61
CA SER A 114 0.19 -11.21 -13.65
C SER A 114 -1.27 -10.79 -13.85
N LEU A 115 -1.97 -10.41 -12.78
CA LEU A 115 -3.38 -10.01 -12.83
C LEU A 115 -3.58 -8.54 -13.25
N LEU A 116 -2.57 -7.69 -13.10
CA LEU A 116 -2.59 -6.27 -13.47
C LEU A 116 -1.40 -5.92 -14.39
N PRO A 117 -1.32 -6.52 -15.60
CA PRO A 117 -0.14 -6.43 -16.45
C PRO A 117 0.15 -4.99 -16.92
N ASP A 118 -0.89 -4.17 -17.06
CA ASP A 118 -0.77 -2.79 -17.54
C ASP A 118 -0.62 -1.77 -16.40
N ALA A 119 -0.69 -2.21 -15.13
CA ALA A 119 -0.40 -1.38 -13.97
C ALA A 119 1.11 -1.37 -13.67
N HIS A 120 1.56 -0.36 -12.93
CA HIS A 120 2.92 -0.27 -12.45
C HIS A 120 2.99 -0.70 -10.98
N ILE A 121 3.28 -1.98 -10.77
CA ILE A 121 3.39 -2.57 -9.44
C ILE A 121 4.72 -2.16 -8.80
N VAL A 122 4.64 -1.60 -7.59
CA VAL A 122 5.79 -1.29 -6.74
C VAL A 122 5.63 -2.06 -5.44
N LYS A 123 6.49 -3.06 -5.21
CA LYS A 123 6.52 -3.80 -3.95
C LYS A 123 7.07 -2.89 -2.86
N ILE A 124 6.32 -2.77 -1.76
CA ILE A 124 6.77 -2.08 -0.56
C ILE A 124 7.17 -3.12 0.50
N PHE A 125 8.38 -3.02 1.03
CA PHE A 125 8.88 -3.91 2.07
C PHE A 125 8.74 -3.23 3.43
N ASN A 126 7.81 -3.75 4.23
CA ASN A 126 7.48 -3.20 5.55
C ASN A 126 8.11 -4.06 6.65
N THR A 127 8.49 -3.45 7.77
CA THR A 127 9.07 -4.15 8.93
C THR A 127 7.99 -4.88 9.75
N ILE A 128 8.35 -6.03 10.34
CA ILE A 128 7.42 -6.88 11.13
C ILE A 128 6.96 -6.18 12.43
N GLN A 129 7.81 -5.31 12.99
CA GLN A 129 7.39 -4.37 14.02
C GLN A 129 6.98 -3.07 13.32
N PRO A 130 5.68 -2.77 13.21
CA PRO A 130 5.28 -1.43 12.85
C PRO A 130 5.84 -0.51 13.96
N PRO A 131 6.50 0.62 13.63
CA PRO A 131 6.69 1.64 14.64
C PRO A 131 5.31 1.95 15.21
N VAL A 132 5.16 1.85 16.53
CA VAL A 132 4.03 2.49 17.26
C VAL A 132 3.85 3.85 16.59
N ILE A 133 2.63 4.20 16.15
CA ILE A 133 2.30 5.46 15.46
C ILE A 133 3.12 6.56 16.13
N ALA A 134 4.28 6.85 15.53
CA ALA A 134 5.32 7.54 16.25
C ALA A 134 4.97 9.00 16.11
N GLU A 135 4.80 9.69 17.25
CA GLU A 135 4.71 11.14 17.25
C GLU A 135 5.81 11.69 16.33
N ASN A 136 5.41 12.52 15.36
CA ASN A 136 6.32 13.17 14.43
C ASN A 136 7.28 14.09 15.21
N LYS A 137 8.35 13.52 15.78
CA LYS A 137 9.39 14.26 16.49
C LYS A 137 10.34 14.84 15.47
N LYS A 138 10.43 16.18 15.43
CA LYS A 138 11.21 16.96 14.46
C LYS A 138 12.72 16.63 14.37
N ASN A 139 13.26 15.79 15.26
CA ASN A 139 14.69 15.46 15.35
C ASN A 139 15.00 13.95 15.25
N GLN A 140 14.08 13.11 14.77
CA GLN A 140 14.34 11.69 14.54
C GLN A 140 14.62 11.41 13.06
N GLU A 141 15.51 10.46 12.77
CA GLU A 141 15.73 9.96 11.40
C GLU A 141 14.40 9.42 10.86
N ARG A 142 14.06 9.78 9.62
CA ARG A 142 12.84 9.29 8.97
C ARG A 142 12.88 7.76 8.89
N PRO A 143 11.79 7.06 9.24
CA PRO A 143 11.76 5.61 9.08
C PRO A 143 12.00 5.26 7.61
N LYS A 144 12.80 4.21 7.37
CA LYS A 144 13.12 3.76 6.02
C LYS A 144 12.05 2.81 5.51
N ILE A 145 11.59 3.06 4.29
CA ILE A 145 10.71 2.15 3.56
C ILE A 145 11.46 1.72 2.31
N PHE A 146 11.74 0.42 2.22
CA PHE A 146 12.37 -0.16 1.05
C PHE A 146 11.31 -0.50 0.02
N TYR A 147 11.61 -0.30 -1.25
CA TYR A 147 10.68 -0.63 -2.34
C TYR A 147 11.41 -1.14 -3.59
N ALA A 148 10.70 -1.87 -4.44
CA ALA A 148 11.20 -2.37 -5.72
C ALA A 148 10.09 -2.38 -6.78
N GLY A 149 10.45 -2.22 -8.05
CA GLY A 149 9.54 -2.28 -9.19
C GLY A 149 10.24 -1.90 -10.50
N ASP A 150 9.61 -2.22 -11.63
CA ASP A 150 10.26 -2.12 -12.95
C ASP A 150 10.10 -0.74 -13.59
N ASN A 151 8.98 -0.06 -13.35
CA ASN A 151 8.70 1.23 -13.96
C ASN A 151 9.39 2.38 -13.19
N ARG A 152 10.37 3.02 -13.85
CA ARG A 152 11.13 4.14 -13.27
C ARG A 152 10.26 5.32 -12.82
N ARG A 153 9.23 5.67 -13.59
CA ARG A 153 8.33 6.79 -13.25
C ARG A 153 7.49 6.46 -12.03
N ALA A 154 6.94 5.26 -11.94
CA ALA A 154 6.19 4.79 -10.78
C ALA A 154 7.07 4.77 -9.53
N LYS A 155 8.30 4.26 -9.61
CA LYS A 155 9.27 4.31 -8.50
C LYS A 155 9.57 5.72 -8.02
N ASN A 156 9.72 6.69 -8.94
CA ASN A 156 9.91 8.09 -8.57
C ASN A 156 8.66 8.68 -7.87
N ASN A 157 7.46 8.38 -8.38
CA ASN A 157 6.21 8.80 -7.73
C ASN A 157 6.10 8.22 -6.31
N VAL A 158 6.45 6.95 -6.12
CA VAL A 158 6.48 6.29 -4.81
C VAL A 158 7.48 6.96 -3.88
N LYS A 159 8.69 7.28 -4.36
CA LYS A 159 9.68 8.00 -3.55
C LYS A 159 9.13 9.33 -3.03
N VAL A 160 8.58 10.15 -3.94
CA VAL A 160 8.01 11.46 -3.59
C VAL A 160 6.85 11.30 -2.62
N PHE A 161 5.97 10.32 -2.84
CA PHE A 161 4.88 10.01 -1.93
C PHE A 161 5.38 9.61 -0.53
N LEU A 162 6.35 8.71 -0.43
CA LEU A 162 6.94 8.33 0.86
C LEU A 162 7.57 9.53 1.59
N GLU A 163 8.20 10.45 0.86
CA GLU A 163 8.74 11.69 1.42
C GLU A 163 7.64 12.60 2.00
N THR A 164 6.46 12.68 1.37
CA THR A 164 5.34 13.44 1.96
C THR A 164 4.86 12.82 3.27
N LEU A 165 4.93 11.49 3.40
CA LEU A 165 4.56 10.76 4.61
C LEU A 165 5.63 10.80 5.73
N ASN A 166 6.69 11.59 5.55
CA ASN A 166 7.86 11.65 6.42
C ASN A 166 8.65 10.33 6.51
N PHE A 167 8.64 9.53 5.44
CA PHE A 167 9.53 8.37 5.28
C PHE A 167 10.76 8.71 4.44
N SER A 168 11.80 7.91 4.58
CA SER A 168 12.91 7.84 3.64
C SER A 168 12.71 6.62 2.73
N GLY A 169 12.25 6.86 1.50
CA GLY A 169 12.08 5.80 0.49
C GLY A 169 13.43 5.34 -0.06
N VAL A 170 13.66 4.02 -0.09
CA VAL A 170 14.89 3.40 -0.57
C VAL A 170 14.57 2.37 -1.67
N ASP A 171 14.98 2.65 -2.91
CA ASP A 171 14.84 1.72 -4.04
C ASP A 171 15.86 0.59 -3.90
N LEU A 172 15.42 -0.67 -3.77
CA LEU A 172 16.34 -1.80 -3.64
C LEU A 172 17.20 -2.01 -4.87
N ALA A 173 16.76 -1.57 -6.06
CA ALA A 173 17.59 -1.64 -7.26
C ALA A 173 18.89 -0.81 -7.11
N SER A 174 18.94 0.18 -6.21
CA SER A 174 20.16 0.95 -5.95
C SER A 174 21.19 0.19 -5.10
N TYR A 175 20.87 -1.01 -4.60
CA TYR A 175 21.75 -1.84 -3.77
C TYR A 175 22.28 -3.08 -4.48
N VAL A 176 21.82 -3.37 -5.70
CA VAL A 176 22.25 -4.54 -6.49
C VAL A 176 23.36 -4.16 -7.49
N ASN A 177 24.30 -3.31 -7.05
CA ASN A 177 25.52 -3.01 -7.81
C ASN A 177 26.54 -4.13 -7.68
#